data_AF-A0A1M6BDK1-F1
#
_entry.id   AF-A0A1M6BDK1-F1
#
_cell.length_a   1.000
_cell.length_b   1.000
_cell.length_c   1.000
_cell.angle_alpha   90.00
_cell.angle_beta   90.00
_cell.angle_gamma   90.00
#
_symmetry.space_group_name_H-M   'P 1'
#
loop_
_entity.id
_entity.type
_entity.pdbx_description
1 polymer ?
#
loop_
_entity_poly.entity_id
_entity_poly.type
_entity_poly.pdbx_seq_one_letter_code
_entity_poly.pdbx_strand_id
1 'polypeptide(L)'
;MLTLLAWAPFLSVLFTSAVASAMGCRVDEAGSHPCPGPFGLDLGELLYATGMMGWLMLATAPVMLLTALAWVVILLLWAVRRAR
;
A
#
# COMPACT_ATOMS: atom_id res chain seq x y z
N MET A 1 -5.05 9.58 13.11
CA MET A 1 -4.87 10.26 11.79
C MET A 1 -3.50 10.02 11.18
N LEU A 2 -2.39 10.30 11.88
CA LEU A 2 -1.02 10.10 11.34
C LEU A 2 -0.74 8.68 10.80
N THR A 3 -1.18 7.63 11.50
CA THR A 3 -1.01 6.25 11.02
C THR A 3 -1.72 6.01 9.69
N LEU A 4 -2.95 6.51 9.51
CA LEU A 4 -3.68 6.32 8.26
C LEU A 4 -2.99 7.00 7.09
N LEU A 5 -2.50 8.23 7.29
CA LEU A 5 -1.78 8.99 6.27
C LEU A 5 -0.45 8.34 5.90
N ALA A 6 0.31 7.83 6.88
CA ALA A 6 1.59 7.19 6.64
C ALA A 6 1.44 5.83 5.93
N TRP A 7 0.34 5.13 6.15
CA TRP A 7 0.09 3.80 5.57
C TRP A 7 -0.72 3.84 4.27
N ALA A 8 -1.41 4.93 3.96
CA ALA A 8 -2.15 5.10 2.71
C ALA A 8 -1.33 4.82 1.43
N PRO A 9 -0.11 5.37 1.25
CA PRO A 9 0.67 5.09 0.04
C PRO A 9 1.12 3.62 -0.04
N PHE A 10 1.44 2.99 1.10
CA PHE A 10 1.74 1.56 1.16
C PHE A 10 0.53 0.71 0.72
N LEU A 11 -0.66 1.02 1.22
CA LEU A 11 -1.89 0.32 0.82
C LEU A 11 -2.23 0.52 -0.66
N SER A 12 -1.96 1.72 -1.21
CA SER A 12 -2.12 2.00 -2.64
C SER A 12 -1.23 1.10 -3.49
N VAL A 13 0.06 1.00 -3.15
CA VAL A 13 1.01 0.14 -3.88
C VAL A 13 0.64 -1.33 -3.73
N LEU A 14 0.23 -1.74 -2.53
CA LEU A 14 -0.23 -3.11 -2.28
C LEU A 14 -1.42 -3.45 -3.18
N PHE A 15 -2.39 -2.54 -3.30
CA PHE A 15 -3.52 -2.68 -4.23
C PHE A 15 -3.04 -2.84 -5.67
N THR A 16 -2.14 -1.98 -6.14
CA THR A 16 -1.57 -2.09 -7.50
C THR A 16 -0.92 -3.45 -7.73
N SER A 17 -0.12 -3.93 -6.78
CA SER A 17 0.57 -5.22 -6.88
C SER A 17 -0.41 -6.42 -6.88
N ALA A 18 -1.46 -6.36 -6.05
CA ALA A 18 -2.45 -7.41 -5.93
C ALA A 18 -3.30 -7.52 -7.21
N VAL A 19 -3.73 -6.39 -7.76
CA VAL A 19 -4.52 -6.38 -9.00
C VAL A 19 -3.66 -6.75 -10.21
N ALA A 20 -2.44 -6.22 -10.32
CA ALA A 20 -1.54 -6.54 -11.42
C ALA A 20 -1.20 -8.04 -11.45
N SER A 21 -0.93 -8.65 -10.29
CA SER A 21 -0.66 -10.08 -10.18
C SER A 21 -1.89 -10.95 -10.47
N ALA A 22 -3.08 -10.53 -10.03
CA ALA A 22 -4.32 -11.26 -10.32
C ALA A 22 -4.69 -11.24 -11.82
N MET A 23 -4.39 -10.15 -12.52
CA MET A 23 -4.72 -9.96 -13.94
C MET A 23 -3.58 -10.33 -14.89
N GLY A 24 -2.37 -10.61 -14.38
CA GLY A 24 -1.18 -10.88 -15.20
C GLY A 24 -0.68 -9.65 -15.98
N CYS A 25 -1.01 -8.45 -15.51
CA CYS A 25 -0.65 -7.20 -16.17
C CYS A 25 0.74 -6.72 -15.75
N ARG A 26 1.45 -6.10 -16.69
CA ARG A 26 2.70 -5.40 -16.41
C ARG A 26 2.40 -3.99 -15.90
N VAL A 27 2.93 -3.67 -14.73
CA VAL A 27 2.93 -2.31 -14.18
C VAL A 27 4.38 -1.94 -13.91
N ASP A 28 4.81 -0.80 -14.45
CA ASP A 28 6.14 -0.27 -14.23
C ASP A 28 6.11 1.26 -14.17
N GLU A 29 7.26 1.83 -13.82
CA GLU A 29 7.44 3.27 -13.72
C GLU A 29 7.71 3.94 -15.07
N ALA A 30 7.85 3.15 -16.15
CA ALA A 30 8.21 3.66 -17.48
C ALA A 30 7.00 4.21 -18.24
N GLY A 31 5.78 3.82 -17.86
CA GLY A 31 4.55 4.40 -18.40
C GLY A 31 3.30 3.60 -18.05
N SER A 32 2.15 4.09 -18.49
CA SER A 32 0.89 3.34 -18.41
C SER A 32 0.84 2.27 -19.51
N HIS A 33 0.62 1.02 -19.10
CA HIS A 33 0.39 -0.09 -20.01
C HIS A 33 -1.08 -0.52 -19.92
N PRO A 34 -1.75 -0.79 -21.05
CA PRO A 34 -3.14 -1.23 -21.03
C PRO A 34 -3.26 -2.54 -20.25
N CYS A 35 -4.18 -2.56 -19.28
CA CYS A 35 -4.47 -3.73 -18.45
C CYS A 35 -5.97 -4.02 -18.57
N PRO A 36 -6.36 -4.98 -19.43
CA PRO A 36 -7.76 -5.35 -19.60
C PRO A 36 -8.29 -5.97 -18.30
N GLY A 37 -9.07 -5.20 -17.57
CA GLY A 37 -9.78 -5.61 -16.38
C GLY A 37 -10.99 -6.49 -16.68
N PRO A 38 -11.59 -7.10 -15.64
CA PRO A 38 -12.90 -7.72 -15.79
C PRO A 38 -13.93 -6.68 -16.28
N PHE A 39 -14.88 -7.11 -17.12
CA PHE A 39 -15.89 -6.26 -17.77
C PHE A 39 -15.37 -5.28 -18.84
N GLY A 40 -14.12 -5.43 -19.31
CA GLY A 40 -13.58 -4.59 -20.40
C GLY A 40 -13.15 -3.20 -19.98
N LEU A 41 -13.00 -2.95 -18.68
CA LEU A 41 -12.43 -1.72 -18.14
C LEU A 41 -10.90 -1.75 -18.26
N ASP A 42 -10.29 -0.71 -18.82
CA ASP A 42 -8.83 -0.57 -18.80
C ASP A 42 -8.39 0.00 -17.45
N LEU A 43 -7.66 -0.82 -16.69
CA LEU A 43 -7.13 -0.44 -15.38
C LEU A 43 -5.70 0.11 -15.46
N GLY A 44 -5.10 0.17 -16.66
CA GLY A 44 -3.70 0.53 -16.85
C GLY A 44 -3.32 1.87 -16.25
N GLU A 45 -4.07 2.93 -16.57
CA GLU A 45 -3.83 4.28 -16.06
C GLU A 45 -4.05 4.37 -14.53
N LEU A 46 -5.07 3.69 -14.02
CA LEU A 46 -5.36 3.62 -12.58
C LEU A 46 -4.24 2.92 -11.82
N LEU A 47 -3.77 1.78 -12.34
CA LEU A 47 -2.69 0.99 -11.76
C LEU A 47 -1.37 1.76 -11.78
N TYR A 48 -1.10 2.50 -12.85
CA TYR A 48 0.06 3.38 -12.93
C TYR A 48 -0.01 4.52 -11.89
N ALA A 49 -1.14 5.22 -11.79
CA ALA A 49 -1.32 6.31 -10.83
C ALA A 49 -1.21 5.83 -9.37
N THR A 50 -1.82 4.68 -9.06
CA THR A 50 -1.77 4.07 -7.73
C THR A 50 -0.40 3.47 -7.41
N GLY A 51 0.32 2.96 -8.42
CA GLY A 51 1.68 2.43 -8.29
C GLY A 51 2.71 3.54 -8.04
N MET A 52 2.52 4.72 -8.64
CA MET A 52 3.38 5.89 -8.40
C MET A 52 3.34 6.40 -6.97
N MET A 53 2.33 6.02 -6.17
CA MET A 53 2.34 6.26 -4.72
C MET A 53 3.47 5.52 -4.00
N GLY A 54 4.18 4.59 -4.66
CA GLY A 54 5.40 3.96 -4.14
C GLY A 54 6.51 4.96 -3.82
N TRP A 55 6.61 6.06 -4.57
CA TRP A 55 7.55 7.14 -4.25
C TRP A 55 7.18 7.85 -2.94
N LEU A 56 5.88 8.11 -2.73
CA LEU A 56 5.36 8.64 -1.48
C LEU A 56 5.51 7.65 -0.32
N MET A 57 5.40 6.34 -0.59
CA MET A 57 5.67 5.29 0.39
C MET A 57 7.11 5.35 0.87
N LEU A 58 8.09 5.56 -0.02
CA LEU A 58 9.49 5.73 0.37
C LEU A 58 9.69 6.96 1.27
N ALA A 59 9.08 8.09 0.92
CA ALA A 59 9.15 9.32 1.72
C ALA A 59 8.50 9.16 3.11
N THR A 60 7.42 8.39 3.20
CA THR A 60 6.67 8.15 4.44
C THR A 60 7.15 6.94 5.23
N ALA A 61 8.09 6.15 4.70
CA ALA A 61 8.60 4.92 5.31
C ALA A 61 9.13 5.11 6.75
N PRO A 62 9.87 6.17 7.11
CA PRO A 62 10.31 6.38 8.49
C PRO A 62 9.14 6.57 9.46
N VAL A 63 8.11 7.32 9.06
CA VAL A 63 6.90 7.55 9.88
C VAL A 63 6.08 6.27 9.98
N MET A 64 5.99 5.50 8.89
CA MET A 64 5.33 4.20 8.88
C MET A 64 5.99 3.24 9.88
N LEU A 65 7.33 3.17 9.90
CA LEU A 65 8.08 2.35 10.86
C LEU A 65 7.83 2.78 12.31
N LEU A 66 7.92 4.08 12.61
CA LEU A 66 7.68 4.59 13.97
C LEU A 66 6.27 4.28 14.46
N THR A 67 5.26 4.47 13.60
CA THR A 67 3.88 4.16 13.95
C THR A 67 3.64 2.66 14.10
N ALA A 68 4.30 1.81 13.30
CA ALA A 68 4.27 0.36 13.44
C ALA A 68 4.83 -0.08 14.81
N LEU A 69 6.00 0.43 15.18
CA LEU A 69 6.66 0.13 16.45
C LEU A 69 5.79 0.57 17.64
N ALA A 70 5.22 1.77 17.58
CA ALA A 70 4.33 2.28 18.62
C ALA A 70 3.10 1.35 18.82
N TRP A 71 2.48 0.91 17.74
CA TRP A 71 1.35 -0.03 17.80
C TRP A 71 1.76 -1.39 18.39
N VAL A 72 2.91 -1.92 17.99
CA VAL A 72 3.44 -3.18 18.57
C VAL A 72 3.62 -3.04 20.08
N VAL A 73 4.25 -1.96 20.56
CA VAL A 73 4.43 -1.73 22.01
C VAL A 73 3.09 -1.60 22.72
N ILE A 74 2.14 -0.84 22.18
CA ILE A 74 0.80 -0.69 22.78
C ILE A 74 0.08 -2.03 22.87
N LEU A 75 0.08 -2.82 21.79
CA LEU A 75 -0.56 -4.13 21.74
C LEU A 75 0.09 -5.11 22.72
N LEU A 76 1.43 -5.11 22.83
CA LEU A 76 2.15 -5.92 23.80
C LEU A 76 1.80 -5.53 25.24
N LEU A 77 1.82 -4.23 25.56
CA LEU A 77 1.44 -3.75 26.89
C LEU A 77 -0.01 -4.08 27.22
N TRP A 78 -0.92 -3.94 26.25
CA TRP A 78 -2.32 -4.30 26.41
C TRP A 78 -2.51 -5.81 26.62
N ALA A 79 -1.82 -6.64 25.84
CA ALA A 79 -1.86 -8.10 26.00
C ALA A 79 -1.31 -8.54 27.37
N VAL A 80 -0.20 -7.96 27.81
CA VAL A 80 0.40 -8.25 29.13
C VAL A 80 -0.53 -7.81 30.26
N ARG A 81 -1.17 -6.64 30.14
CA ARG A 81 -2.15 -6.16 31.14
C ARG A 81 -3.40 -7.01 31.18
N ARG A 82 -3.84 -7.57 30.05
CA ARG A 82 -5.00 -8.46 29.98
C ARG A 82 -4.71 -9.86 30.51
N ALA A 83 -3.44 -10.28 30.47
CA ALA A 83 -2.99 -11.58 30.96
C ALA A 83 -2.67 -11.61 32.46
N ARG A 84 -2.57 -10.44 33.11
CA ARG A 84 -2.46 -10.28 34.55
C ARG A 84 -3.84 -10.06 35.17
#